data_AF-A0A530Y3G3-F1
#
_entry.id   AF-A0A530Y3G3-F1
#
_cell.length_a   1.000
_cell.length_b   1.000
_cell.length_c   1.000
_cell.angle_alpha   90.00
_cell.angle_beta   90.00
_cell.angle_gamma   90.00
#
_symmetry.space_group_name_H-M   'P 1'
#
loop_
_entity.id
_entity.type
_entity.pdbx_description
1 polymer ?
#
loop_
_entity_poly.entity_id
_entity_poly.type
_entity_poly.pdbx_seq_one_letter_code
_entity_poly.pdbx_strand_id
1 'polypeptide(L)'
;GRHQQALTAVPPPSSEIVAAAALAASGAGAQAPTREPWSSLAGYAHFHAMARRTRLRYGEDDILALVSMRPDGRFQVALDAPYDSALDLRAAPRLARWPGHVTVFSGAVGYSFAVPDPLARADEIAAGADSLRAPMPGLVKLVRAAKGETVIKGQPLLILEAMKME
;
A
#
# COMPACT_ATOMS: atom_id res chain seq x y z
N GLY A 1 3.59 -36.69 23.23
CA GLY A 1 3.46 -35.48 22.39
C GLY A 1 3.40 -34.22 23.24
N ARG A 2 4.55 -33.63 23.58
CA ARG A 2 4.64 -32.35 24.33
C ARG A 2 5.31 -31.21 23.56
N HIS A 3 5.81 -31.47 22.34
CA HIS A 3 6.53 -30.49 21.51
C HIS A 3 5.86 -30.23 20.15
N GLN A 4 4.59 -30.59 19.98
CA GLN A 4 3.91 -30.41 18.69
C GLN A 4 3.83 -28.93 18.29
N GLN A 5 3.52 -28.03 19.23
CA GLN A 5 3.49 -26.58 18.98
C GLN A 5 4.87 -25.99 18.62
N ALA A 6 5.96 -26.50 19.20
CA ALA A 6 7.32 -26.07 18.90
C ALA A 6 7.81 -26.54 17.52
N LEU A 7 7.24 -27.65 17.01
CA LEU A 7 7.54 -28.20 15.68
C LEU A 7 6.68 -27.59 14.57
N THR A 8 5.58 -26.92 14.90
CA THR A 8 4.69 -26.22 13.94
C THR A 8 4.83 -24.70 13.97
N ALA A 9 5.59 -24.14 14.91
CA ALA A 9 5.81 -22.70 15.00
C ALA A 9 6.70 -22.25 13.82
N VAL A 10 6.09 -21.54 12.88
CA VAL A 10 6.82 -20.87 11.81
C VAL A 10 7.66 -19.76 12.46
N PRO A 11 9.01 -19.75 12.28
CA PRO A 11 9.84 -18.68 12.81
C PRO A 11 9.38 -17.34 12.22
N PRO A 12 9.59 -16.20 12.92
CA PRO A 12 9.21 -14.91 12.37
C PRO A 12 9.96 -14.62 11.05
N PRO A 13 9.34 -13.89 10.11
CA PRO A 13 9.97 -13.58 8.84
C PRO A 13 11.24 -12.74 9.05
N SER A 14 12.31 -13.06 8.32
CA SER A 14 13.52 -12.23 8.30
C SER A 14 13.30 -10.92 7.54
N SER A 15 14.17 -9.93 7.74
CA SER A 15 14.16 -8.67 7.00
C SER A 15 14.23 -8.88 5.47
N GLU A 16 14.95 -9.90 5.01
CA GLU A 16 14.98 -10.29 3.58
C GLU A 16 13.62 -10.71 3.04
N ILE A 17 12.87 -11.51 3.82
CA ILE A 17 11.54 -11.99 3.42
C ILE A 17 10.55 -10.84 3.36
N VAL A 18 10.59 -9.95 4.36
CA VAL A 18 9.75 -8.76 4.42
C VAL A 18 10.09 -7.78 3.30
N ALA A 19 11.37 -7.56 3.03
CA ALA A 19 11.82 -6.70 1.94
C ALA A 19 11.40 -7.24 0.56
N ALA A 20 11.49 -8.56 0.35
CA ALA A 20 10.99 -9.22 -0.85
C ALA A 20 9.47 -9.06 -1.01
N ALA A 21 8.70 -9.22 0.08
CA ALA A 21 7.25 -9.00 0.08
C ALA A 21 6.91 -7.54 -0.25
N ALA A 22 7.67 -6.58 0.29
CA ALA A 22 7.45 -5.15 0.08
C ALA A 22 7.74 -4.75 -1.37
N LEU A 23 8.84 -5.26 -1.93
CA LEU A 23 9.15 -5.08 -3.34
C LEU A 23 8.02 -5.62 -4.24
N ALA A 24 7.49 -6.81 -3.95
CA ALA A 24 6.40 -7.41 -4.71
C ALA A 24 5.05 -6.69 -4.54
N ALA A 25 4.77 -6.15 -3.36
CA ALA A 25 3.58 -5.36 -3.09
C ALA A 25 3.63 -3.97 -3.75
N SER A 26 4.82 -3.37 -3.87
CA SER A 26 5.01 -2.07 -4.53
C SER A 26 4.66 -2.08 -6.04
N GLY A 27 4.61 -3.26 -6.65
CA GLY A 27 4.42 -3.44 -8.09
C GLY A 27 5.66 -3.10 -8.94
N ALA A 28 6.74 -2.59 -8.34
CA ALA A 28 7.94 -2.16 -9.07
C ALA A 28 8.71 -3.32 -9.72
N GLY A 29 8.68 -4.51 -9.11
CA GLY A 29 9.31 -5.72 -9.66
C GLY A 29 8.46 -6.50 -10.66
N ALA A 30 7.21 -6.08 -10.91
CA ALA A 30 6.28 -6.77 -11.81
C ALA A 30 6.38 -6.22 -13.24
N GLN A 31 7.56 -6.24 -13.85
CA GLN A 31 7.67 -6.09 -15.30
C GLN A 31 7.33 -7.43 -15.94
N ALA A 32 6.09 -7.57 -16.43
CA ALA A 32 5.86 -8.54 -17.49
C ALA A 32 6.74 -8.13 -18.69
N PRO A 33 7.40 -9.07 -19.39
CA PRO A 33 8.09 -8.76 -20.63
C PRO A 33 7.04 -8.42 -21.70
N THR A 34 6.59 -7.17 -21.72
CA THR A 34 5.69 -6.65 -22.74
C THR A 34 6.53 -5.91 -23.79
N ARG A 35 6.18 -6.06 -25.06
CA ARG A 35 6.82 -5.33 -26.17
C ARG A 35 6.43 -3.85 -26.23
N GLU A 36 5.71 -3.34 -25.24
CA GLU A 36 5.29 -1.95 -25.19
C GLU A 36 6.50 -1.05 -24.90
N PRO A 37 6.76 0.00 -25.70
CA PRO A 37 7.93 0.86 -25.51
C PRO A 37 7.97 1.51 -24.11
N TRP A 38 6.80 1.72 -23.51
CA TRP A 38 6.66 2.32 -22.18
C TRP A 38 6.92 1.35 -21.01
N SER A 39 6.93 0.03 -21.25
CA SER A 39 7.21 -0.96 -20.21
C SER A 39 8.68 -0.97 -19.79
N SER A 40 9.57 -0.47 -20.65
CA SER A 40 11.02 -0.33 -20.41
C SER A 40 11.37 0.78 -19.41
N LEU A 41 10.47 1.73 -19.17
CA LEU A 41 10.65 2.88 -18.28
C LEU A 41 10.31 2.58 -16.81
N ALA A 42 10.66 1.38 -16.33
CA ALA A 42 10.53 1.09 -14.89
C ALA A 42 11.21 2.20 -14.09
N GLY A 43 10.46 2.79 -13.16
CA GLY A 43 10.97 3.81 -12.24
C GLY A 43 11.33 5.18 -12.86
N TYR A 44 10.84 5.51 -14.06
CA TYR A 44 11.00 6.88 -14.59
C TYR A 44 10.36 7.91 -13.66
N ALA A 45 11.14 8.93 -13.32
CA ALA A 45 10.72 10.11 -12.59
C ALA A 45 11.51 11.32 -13.11
N HIS A 46 10.83 12.46 -13.27
CA HIS A 46 11.40 13.65 -13.93
C HIS A 46 12.62 14.26 -13.22
N PHE A 47 12.78 14.02 -11.91
CA PHE A 47 13.78 14.74 -11.09
C PHE A 47 14.65 13.81 -10.26
N HIS A 48 14.06 12.88 -9.51
CA HIS A 48 14.76 11.96 -8.61
C HIS A 48 14.07 10.60 -8.57
N ALA A 49 14.83 9.54 -8.27
CA ALA A 49 14.27 8.21 -8.08
C ALA A 49 13.13 8.27 -7.03
N MET A 50 11.91 7.96 -7.46
CA MET A 50 10.75 8.01 -6.57
C MET A 50 10.76 6.81 -5.63
N ALA A 51 10.89 7.07 -4.33
CA ALA A 51 10.65 6.07 -3.30
C ALA A 51 9.13 5.88 -3.14
N ARG A 52 8.64 4.67 -3.40
CA ARG A 52 7.24 4.30 -3.16
C ARG A 52 7.08 3.77 -1.75
N ARG A 53 6.22 4.42 -0.97
CA ARG A 53 5.80 3.91 0.33
C ARG A 53 4.84 2.74 0.14
N THR A 54 5.23 1.58 0.64
CA THR A 54 4.48 0.33 0.56
C THR A 54 4.12 -0.11 1.98
N ARG A 55 2.86 -0.45 2.20
CA ARG A 55 2.40 -1.00 3.48
C ARG A 55 2.16 -2.49 3.32
N LEU A 56 2.57 -3.25 4.31
CA LEU A 56 2.29 -4.67 4.45
C LEU A 56 1.71 -4.92 5.84
N ARG A 57 1.02 -6.02 6.00
CA ARG A 57 0.64 -6.54 7.31
C ARG A 57 1.02 -8.00 7.44
N TYR A 58 1.66 -8.36 8.54
CA TYR A 58 1.97 -9.74 8.89
C TYR A 58 1.30 -10.07 10.23
N GLY A 59 0.28 -10.93 10.21
CA GLY A 59 -0.59 -11.10 11.39
C GLY A 59 -1.30 -9.79 11.72
N GLU A 60 -1.05 -9.26 12.91
CA GLU A 60 -1.57 -7.95 13.39
C GLU A 60 -0.56 -6.80 13.19
N ASP A 61 0.68 -7.11 12.80
CA ASP A 61 1.75 -6.12 12.71
C ASP A 61 1.71 -5.40 11.36
N ASP A 62 1.52 -4.07 11.40
CA ASP A 62 1.64 -3.21 10.22
C ASP A 62 3.12 -2.88 9.97
N ILE A 63 3.60 -3.17 8.77
CA ILE A 63 4.97 -2.96 8.33
C ILE A 63 4.98 -1.88 7.24
N LEU A 64 5.86 -0.90 7.43
CA LEU A 64 6.10 0.16 6.46
C LEU A 64 7.43 -0.06 5.75
N ALA A 65 7.41 0.06 4.43
CA ALA A 65 8.60 -0.04 3.60
C ALA A 65 8.65 1.11 2.57
N LEU A 66 9.84 1.58 2.26
CA LEU A 66 10.12 2.48 1.16
C LEU A 66 10.89 1.71 0.09
N VAL A 67 10.32 1.64 -1.12
CA VAL A 67 10.92 0.94 -2.25
C VAL A 67 11.36 1.98 -3.27
N SER A 68 12.65 2.08 -3.53
CA SER A 68 13.23 2.95 -4.56
C SER A 68 14.00 2.12 -5.59
N MET A 69 14.08 2.62 -6.82
CA MET A 69 14.87 2.00 -7.87
C MET A 69 16.20 2.74 -7.99
N ARG A 70 17.30 2.00 -8.01
CA ARG A 70 18.64 2.53 -8.23
C ARG A 70 18.95 2.62 -9.73
N PRO A 71 19.88 3.51 -10.13
CA PRO A 71 20.28 3.65 -11.54
C PRO A 71 20.86 2.38 -12.16
N ASP A 72 21.36 1.45 -11.34
CA ASP A 72 21.94 0.17 -11.76
C ASP A 72 20.90 -0.95 -11.94
N GLY A 73 19.61 -0.62 -11.86
CA GLY A 73 18.48 -1.55 -12.00
C GLY A 73 18.19 -2.39 -10.75
N ARG A 74 18.87 -2.14 -9.63
CA ARG A 74 18.51 -2.74 -8.33
C ARG A 74 17.38 -1.98 -7.66
N PHE A 75 16.62 -2.67 -6.82
CA PHE A 75 15.64 -2.05 -5.94
C PHE A 75 16.20 -1.96 -4.54
N GLN A 76 16.21 -0.76 -3.97
CA GLN A 76 16.50 -0.57 -2.56
C GLN A 76 15.18 -0.57 -1.78
N VAL A 77 15.12 -1.41 -0.76
CA VAL A 77 13.96 -1.53 0.14
C VAL A 77 14.41 -1.15 1.54
N ALA A 78 13.96 -0.01 2.04
CA ALA A 78 14.15 0.41 3.41
C ALA A 78 12.91 0.04 4.24
N LEU A 79 13.10 -0.80 5.25
CA LEU A 79 12.07 -1.22 6.20
C LEU A 79 12.13 -0.33 7.43
N ASP A 80 10.96 0.12 7.89
CA ASP A 80 10.83 0.84 9.15
C ASP A 80 10.96 -0.13 10.35
N ALA A 81 10.81 0.38 11.57
CA ALA A 81 10.67 -0.44 12.76
C ALA A 81 9.58 -1.53 12.55
N PRO A 82 9.77 -2.76 13.06
CA PRO A 82 10.85 -3.19 13.95
C PRO A 82 12.13 -3.66 13.24
N TYR A 83 12.18 -3.67 11.90
CA TYR A 83 13.29 -4.25 11.16
C TYR A 83 14.46 -3.27 10.97
N ASP A 84 14.18 -1.98 10.84
CA ASP A 84 15.15 -0.87 10.71
C ASP A 84 16.36 -1.23 9.83
N SER A 85 16.08 -1.67 8.59
CA SER A 85 17.08 -2.23 7.69
C SER A 85 16.83 -1.81 6.25
N ALA A 86 17.91 -1.66 5.48
CA ALA A 86 17.86 -1.34 4.07
C ALA A 86 18.55 -2.44 3.25
N LEU A 87 17.82 -3.04 2.31
CA LEU A 87 18.31 -4.15 1.48
C LEU A 87 18.25 -3.79 0.00
N ASP A 88 19.30 -4.16 -0.74
CA ASP A 88 19.35 -4.03 -2.20
C ASP A 88 19.00 -5.37 -2.85
N LEU A 89 17.88 -5.41 -3.57
CA LEU A 89 17.33 -6.60 -4.22
C LEU A 89 17.40 -6.46 -5.75
N ARG A 90 17.86 -7.49 -6.44
CA ARG A 90 17.78 -7.57 -7.92
C ARG A 90 16.43 -8.14 -8.40
N ALA A 91 15.88 -9.08 -7.64
CA ALA A 91 14.59 -9.72 -7.88
C ALA A 91 14.04 -10.25 -6.54
N ALA A 92 12.72 -10.35 -6.42
CA ALA A 92 12.11 -11.00 -5.27
C ALA A 92 12.15 -12.53 -5.45
N PRO A 93 12.74 -13.30 -4.52
CA PRO A 93 12.80 -14.76 -4.61
C PRO A 93 11.39 -15.37 -4.51
N ARG A 94 11.23 -16.56 -5.12
CA ARG A 94 10.02 -17.44 -5.14
C ARG A 94 8.83 -16.86 -4.37
N LEU A 95 7.93 -16.20 -5.08
CA LEU A 95 6.77 -15.53 -4.50
C LEU A 95 5.49 -15.87 -5.27
N ALA A 96 4.36 -15.78 -4.58
CA ALA A 96 3.03 -15.81 -5.16
C ALA A 96 2.28 -14.51 -4.80
N ARG A 97 1.57 -13.94 -5.77
CA ARG A 97 0.74 -12.74 -5.58
C ARG A 97 -0.73 -13.12 -5.76
N TRP A 98 -1.56 -12.65 -4.84
CA TRP A 98 -3.01 -12.81 -4.85
C TRP A 98 -3.64 -11.42 -4.63
N PRO A 99 -4.90 -11.20 -5.01
CA PRO A 99 -5.59 -9.96 -4.67
C PRO A 99 -5.51 -9.70 -3.16
N GLY A 100 -4.89 -8.58 -2.77
CA GLY A 100 -4.70 -8.18 -1.37
C GLY A 100 -3.64 -8.94 -0.58
N HIS A 101 -2.90 -9.89 -1.16
CA HIS A 101 -1.91 -10.69 -0.43
C HIS A 101 -0.66 -11.03 -1.25
N VAL A 102 0.49 -11.09 -0.58
CA VAL A 102 1.77 -11.57 -1.14
C VAL A 102 2.32 -12.66 -0.26
N THR A 103 2.67 -13.80 -0.86
CA THR A 103 3.33 -14.91 -0.16
C THR A 103 4.76 -15.04 -0.64
N VAL A 104 5.72 -14.99 0.28
CA VAL A 104 7.15 -15.22 0.00
C VAL A 104 7.56 -16.58 0.56
N PHE A 105 8.25 -17.38 -0.26
CA PHE A 105 8.69 -18.72 0.14
C PHE A 105 10.17 -18.72 0.50
N SER A 106 10.49 -19.20 1.71
CA SER A 106 11.86 -19.49 2.14
C SER A 106 11.97 -20.98 2.46
N GLY A 107 12.65 -21.74 1.59
CA GLY A 107 12.67 -23.20 1.66
C GLY A 107 11.27 -23.79 1.51
N ALA A 108 10.83 -24.55 2.52
CA ALA A 108 9.49 -25.16 2.59
C ALA A 108 8.45 -24.29 3.30
N VAL A 109 8.83 -23.11 3.80
CA VAL A 109 7.96 -22.23 4.60
C VAL A 109 7.45 -21.07 3.75
N GLY A 110 6.14 -20.83 3.78
CA GLY A 110 5.49 -19.71 3.12
C GLY A 110 5.08 -18.63 4.13
N TYR A 111 5.50 -17.39 3.89
CA TYR A 111 5.15 -16.22 4.70
C TYR A 111 4.14 -15.37 3.94
N SER A 112 2.92 -15.28 4.46
CA SER A 112 1.84 -14.52 3.82
C SER A 112 1.70 -13.14 4.46
N PHE A 113 1.72 -12.11 3.62
CA PHE A 113 1.56 -10.71 3.99
C PHE A 113 0.28 -10.18 3.35
N ALA A 114 -0.57 -9.51 4.11
CA ALA A 114 -1.66 -8.73 3.56
C ALA A 114 -1.12 -7.39 3.01
N VAL A 115 -1.67 -6.96 1.88
CA VAL A 115 -1.36 -5.69 1.23
C VAL A 115 -2.62 -4.85 1.28
N PRO A 116 -2.73 -3.91 2.24
CA PRO A 116 -3.90 -3.06 2.37
C PRO A 116 -4.13 -2.25 1.09
N ASP A 117 -5.38 -2.18 0.64
CA ASP A 117 -5.74 -1.29 -0.46
C ASP A 117 -5.62 0.17 0.01
N PRO A 118 -4.74 0.99 -0.59
CA PRO A 118 -4.60 2.39 -0.23
C PRO A 118 -5.89 3.20 -0.48
N LEU A 119 -6.74 2.79 -1.43
CA LEU A 119 -8.01 3.48 -1.73
C LEU A 119 -9.07 3.21 -0.65
N ALA A 120 -9.19 1.97 -0.18
CA ALA A 120 -10.15 1.62 0.87
C ALA A 120 -9.95 2.42 2.17
N ARG A 121 -8.70 2.78 2.52
CA ARG A 121 -8.41 3.58 3.71
C ARG A 121 -8.74 5.06 3.54
N ALA A 122 -8.70 5.59 2.31
CA ALA A 122 -9.13 6.96 2.06
C ALA A 122 -10.64 7.11 2.34
N ASP A 123 -11.42 6.08 2.02
CA ASP A 123 -12.85 6.04 2.30
C ASP A 123 -13.16 6.00 3.81
N GLU A 124 -12.38 5.24 4.59
CA GLU A 124 -12.51 5.21 6.07
C GLU A 124 -12.16 6.55 6.74
N ILE A 125 -11.09 7.22 6.29
CA ILE A 125 -10.69 8.53 6.82
C ILE A 125 -11.75 9.60 6.48
N ALA A 126 -12.40 9.51 5.32
CA ALA A 126 -13.50 10.39 4.96
C ALA A 126 -14.75 10.17 5.83
N ALA A 127 -14.97 8.94 6.32
CA ALA A 127 -16.11 8.58 7.15
C ALA A 127 -15.96 9.00 8.63
N GLY A 128 -14.73 9.14 9.14
CA GLY A 128 -14.43 9.47 10.54
C GLY A 128 -14.17 10.95 10.84
N ALA A 129 -14.25 11.83 9.84
CA ALA A 129 -14.03 13.26 10.04
C ALA A 129 -15.34 13.95 10.51
N ASP A 130 -15.25 14.76 11.57
CA ASP A 130 -16.32 15.70 12.01
C ASP A 130 -16.66 16.78 10.95
N SER A 131 -16.07 16.67 9.75
CA SER A 131 -16.24 17.59 8.63
C SER A 131 -16.37 16.82 7.32
N LEU A 132 -17.38 17.15 6.53
CA LEU A 132 -17.52 16.67 5.16
C LEU A 132 -16.75 17.60 4.23
N ARG A 133 -15.75 17.07 3.52
CA ARG A 133 -14.98 17.83 2.50
C ARG A 133 -15.47 17.45 1.11
N ALA A 134 -15.91 18.44 0.33
CA ALA A 134 -16.31 18.22 -1.05
C ALA A 134 -15.10 17.83 -1.92
N PRO A 135 -15.25 16.91 -2.90
CA PRO A 135 -14.16 16.43 -3.74
C PRO A 135 -13.66 17.45 -4.76
N MET A 136 -14.42 18.51 -5.02
CA MET A 136 -14.06 19.62 -5.89
C MET A 136 -14.55 20.95 -5.30
N PRO A 137 -13.83 22.06 -5.52
CA PRO A 137 -14.30 23.38 -5.12
C PRO A 137 -15.58 23.75 -5.90
N GLY A 138 -16.50 24.40 -5.20
CA GLY A 138 -17.78 24.81 -5.78
C GLY A 138 -18.45 25.87 -4.92
N LEU A 139 -19.38 26.61 -5.53
CA LEU A 139 -20.15 27.64 -4.85
C LEU A 139 -21.35 27.01 -4.13
N VAL A 140 -21.57 27.36 -2.86
CA VAL A 140 -22.76 26.92 -2.10
C VAL A 140 -24.00 27.59 -2.67
N LYS A 141 -24.91 26.82 -3.25
CA LYS A 141 -26.20 27.32 -3.76
C LYS A 141 -27.29 27.30 -2.70
N LEU A 142 -27.27 26.28 -1.85
CA LEU A 142 -28.35 26.03 -0.91
C LEU A 142 -27.85 25.22 0.29
N VAL A 143 -28.24 25.63 1.49
CA VAL A 143 -28.05 24.87 2.73
C VAL A 143 -29.43 24.40 3.19
N ARG A 144 -29.59 23.10 3.41
CA ARG A 144 -30.87 22.48 3.80
C ARG A 144 -30.95 22.12 5.28
N ALA A 145 -29.81 21.91 5.93
CA ALA A 145 -29.75 21.54 7.34
C ALA A 145 -29.48 22.77 8.21
N ALA A 146 -30.24 22.90 9.31
CA ALA A 146 -30.00 23.90 10.33
C ALA A 146 -28.94 23.44 11.35
N LYS A 147 -28.34 24.40 12.07
CA LYS A 147 -27.36 24.08 13.12
C LYS A 147 -28.04 23.26 14.23
N GLY A 148 -27.46 22.09 14.54
CA GLY A 148 -27.97 21.18 15.57
C GLY A 148 -29.13 20.29 15.13
N GLU A 149 -29.51 20.34 13.84
CA GLU A 149 -30.52 19.45 13.29
C GLU A 149 -30.02 18.00 13.26
N THR A 150 -30.84 17.07 13.78
CA THR A 150 -30.58 15.63 13.66
C THR A 150 -30.96 15.19 12.25
N VAL A 151 -30.01 14.60 11.53
CA VAL A 151 -30.17 14.18 10.12
C VAL A 151 -30.02 12.68 9.98
N ILE A 152 -30.64 12.11 8.95
CA ILE A 152 -30.53 10.68 8.63
C ILE A 152 -29.58 10.43 7.46
N LYS A 153 -29.03 9.21 7.38
CA LYS A 153 -28.15 8.81 6.27
C LYS A 153 -28.85 9.03 4.92
N GLY A 154 -28.18 9.72 4.00
CA GLY A 154 -28.69 10.05 2.67
C GLY A 154 -29.51 11.34 2.60
N GLN A 155 -29.76 12.02 3.71
CA GLN A 155 -30.41 13.34 3.70
C GLN A 155 -29.45 14.39 3.09
N PRO A 156 -29.86 15.10 2.02
CA PRO A 156 -29.03 16.14 1.41
C PRO A 156 -28.90 17.35 2.34
N LEU A 157 -27.67 17.66 2.76
CA LEU A 157 -27.39 18.76 3.69
C LEU A 157 -27.19 20.11 2.99
N LEU A 158 -26.57 20.09 1.82
CA LEU A 158 -26.28 21.29 1.02
C LEU A 158 -26.13 20.93 -0.46
N ILE A 159 -26.29 21.93 -1.33
CA ILE A 159 -26.10 21.81 -2.79
C ILE A 159 -24.98 22.77 -3.19
N LEU A 160 -23.99 22.23 -3.89
CA LEU A 160 -22.86 22.97 -4.46
C LEU A 160 -23.00 23.00 -5.97
N GLU A 161 -22.73 24.16 -6.58
CA GLU A 161 -22.43 24.26 -8.00
C GLU A 161 -20.92 24.05 -8.18
N ALA A 162 -20.53 22.96 -8.82
CA ALA A 162 -19.13 22.68 -9.09
C ALA A 162 -18.59 23.71 -10.09
N MET A 163 -17.43 24.31 -9.77
CA MET A 163 -16.71 25.15 -10.72
C MET A 163 -15.59 24.32 -11.34
N LYS A 164 -15.44 24.37 -12.67
CA LYS A 164 -14.23 23.84 -13.30
C LYS A 164 -13.06 24.77 -12.97
N MET A 165 -11.90 24.16 -12.77
CA MET A 165 -10.63 24.89 -12.86
C MET A 165 -10.44 25.25 -14.34
N GLU A 166 -10.35 26.54 -14.63
CA GLU A 166 -9.73 27.01 -15.89
C GLU A 166 -8.26 26.61 -15.93
#